data_AF-A0A6J0MPF1-F1
#
_entry.id   AF-A0A6J0MPF1-F1
#
_cell.length_a   1.000
_cell.length_b   1.000
_cell.length_c   1.000
_cell.angle_alpha   90.00
_cell.angle_beta   90.00
_cell.angle_gamma   90.00
#
_symmetry.space_group_name_H-M   'P 1'
#
loop_
_entity.id
_entity.type
_entity.pdbx_description
1 polymer ?
#
loop_
_entity_poly.entity_id
_entity_poly.type
_entity_poly.pdbx_seq_one_letter_code
_entity_poly.pdbx_strand_id
1 'polypeptide(L)'
;MASSLILHIAKWIFKHYPETALHAQTQDLALRTKEMNVLLDIFKTLSYKKSCDVSDAQIRYVSDNLSYLKRAGFKVEWLRAKFDDVSLNACEARIVKLKEHEHMVSYLKAKLKYDEAKLKNL
;
A
#
# COMPACT_ATOMS: atom_id res chain seq x y z
N MET A 1 -17.13 15.55 11.15
CA MET A 1 -15.70 15.69 10.78
C MET A 1 -15.29 14.77 9.63
N ALA A 2 -15.60 13.46 9.68
CA ALA A 2 -15.24 12.50 8.61
C ALA A 2 -15.82 12.82 7.21
N SER A 3 -17.07 13.30 7.12
CA SER A 3 -17.69 13.65 5.84
C SER A 3 -17.01 14.81 5.11
N SER A 4 -16.37 15.73 5.84
CA SER A 4 -15.65 16.87 5.25
C SER A 4 -14.36 16.42 4.54
N LEU A 5 -13.62 15.47 5.14
CA LEU A 5 -12.38 14.95 4.55
C LEU A 5 -12.66 14.13 3.28
N ILE A 6 -13.67 13.27 3.31
CA ILE A 6 -14.12 12.48 2.15
C ILE A 6 -14.49 13.40 0.99
N LEU A 7 -15.24 14.47 1.25
CA LEU A 7 -15.63 15.44 0.22
C LEU A 7 -14.41 16.18 -0.35
N HIS A 8 -13.45 16.57 0.48
CA HIS A 8 -12.23 17.24 0.02
C HIS A 8 -11.38 16.32 -0.87
N ILE A 9 -11.20 15.06 -0.49
CA ILE A 9 -10.46 14.07 -1.29
C ILE A 9 -11.16 13.86 -2.64
N ALA A 10 -12.47 13.63 -2.64
CA ALA A 10 -13.23 13.43 -3.87
C ALA A 10 -13.12 14.65 -4.81
N LYS A 11 -13.27 15.87 -4.26
CA LYS A 11 -13.08 17.12 -5.03
C LYS A 11 -11.67 17.23 -5.61
N TRP A 12 -10.65 16.89 -4.83
CA TRP A 12 -9.27 16.91 -5.30
C TRP A 12 -9.04 15.91 -6.42
N ILE A 13 -9.51 14.66 -6.27
CA ILE A 13 -9.39 13.62 -7.29
C ILE A 13 -10.04 14.08 -8.59
N PHE A 14 -11.29 14.54 -8.56
CA PHE A 14 -11.99 14.92 -9.80
C PHE A 14 -11.48 16.22 -10.42
N LYS A 15 -10.81 17.08 -9.64
CA LYS A 15 -10.12 18.25 -10.18
C LYS A 15 -8.86 17.87 -10.97
N HIS A 16 -8.12 16.88 -10.50
CA HIS A 16 -6.82 16.50 -11.08
C HIS A 16 -6.89 15.32 -12.06
N TYR A 17 -7.87 14.45 -11.88
CA TYR A 17 -8.12 13.23 -12.67
C TYR A 17 -9.61 13.13 -13.03
N PRO A 18 -10.15 14.12 -13.76
CA PRO A 18 -11.57 14.15 -14.11
C PRO A 18 -12.01 12.91 -14.90
N GLU A 19 -11.10 12.29 -15.65
CA GLU A 19 -11.33 11.09 -16.44
C GLU A 19 -11.74 9.87 -15.60
N THR A 20 -11.37 9.85 -14.30
CA THR A 20 -11.78 8.81 -13.35
C THR A 20 -13.29 8.79 -13.12
N ALA A 21 -13.96 9.94 -13.24
CA ALA A 21 -15.40 10.07 -12.96
C ALA A 21 -16.30 9.78 -14.17
N LEU A 22 -15.75 9.66 -15.38
CA LEU A 22 -16.53 9.60 -16.62
C LEU A 22 -17.51 8.42 -16.62
N HIS A 23 -17.08 7.25 -16.13
CA HIS A 23 -17.94 6.07 -16.08
C HIS A 23 -19.00 6.13 -14.96
N ALA A 24 -18.71 6.82 -13.87
CA ALA A 24 -19.63 6.93 -12.73
C ALA A 24 -20.94 7.67 -13.05
N GLN A 25 -20.93 8.50 -14.10
CA GLN A 25 -22.09 9.31 -14.50
C GLN A 25 -23.21 8.45 -15.12
N THR A 26 -22.86 7.33 -15.74
CA THR A 26 -23.82 6.46 -16.45
C THR A 26 -24.40 5.35 -15.56
N GLN A 27 -24.01 5.30 -14.29
CA GLN A 27 -24.39 4.24 -13.35
C GLN A 27 -25.60 4.61 -12.47
N ASP A 28 -26.28 3.59 -11.96
CA ASP A 28 -27.24 3.77 -10.87
C ASP A 28 -26.54 4.24 -9.58
N LEU A 29 -27.32 4.83 -8.67
CA LEU A 29 -26.79 5.46 -7.47
C LEU A 29 -26.09 4.47 -6.53
N ALA A 30 -26.59 3.23 -6.42
CA ALA A 30 -26.03 2.25 -5.50
C ALA A 30 -24.66 1.77 -6.00
N LEU A 31 -24.55 1.45 -7.29
CA LEU A 31 -23.29 1.05 -7.90
C LEU A 31 -22.25 2.17 -7.83
N ARG A 32 -22.64 3.40 -8.22
CA ARG A 32 -21.78 4.58 -8.12
C ARG A 32 -21.26 4.80 -6.69
N THR A 33 -22.12 4.65 -5.69
CA THR A 33 -21.73 4.84 -4.28
C THR A 33 -20.71 3.79 -3.85
N LYS A 34 -20.93 2.52 -4.21
CA LYS A 34 -20.00 1.42 -3.90
C LYS A 34 -18.63 1.68 -4.52
N GLU A 35 -18.58 2.05 -5.79
CA GLU A 35 -17.32 2.24 -6.51
C GLU A 35 -16.56 3.47 -6.06
N MET A 36 -17.26 4.55 -5.69
CA MET A 36 -16.60 5.71 -5.08
C MET A 36 -16.04 5.41 -3.70
N ASN A 37 -16.71 4.58 -2.89
CA ASN A 37 -16.15 4.15 -1.61
C ASN A 37 -14.85 3.35 -1.83
N VAL A 38 -14.84 2.45 -2.81
CA VAL A 38 -13.62 1.70 -3.18
C VAL A 38 -12.50 2.64 -3.63
N LEU A 39 -12.79 3.60 -4.52
CA LEU A 39 -11.81 4.59 -4.99
C LEU A 39 -11.20 5.39 -3.83
N LEU A 40 -12.04 5.87 -2.92
CA LEU A 40 -11.61 6.66 -1.77
C LEU A 40 -10.79 5.85 -0.78
N ASP A 41 -11.12 4.57 -0.56
CA ASP A 41 -10.39 3.70 0.36
C ASP A 41 -9.03 3.27 -0.20
N ILE A 42 -8.92 3.06 -1.51
CA ILE A 42 -7.62 2.90 -2.18
C ILE A 42 -6.79 4.17 -1.97
N PHE A 43 -7.35 5.34 -2.29
CA PHE A 43 -6.62 6.60 -2.18
C PHE A 43 -6.12 6.86 -0.76
N LYS A 44 -6.96 6.63 0.25
CA LYS A 44 -6.58 6.77 1.67
C LYS A 44 -5.42 5.83 2.03
N THR A 45 -5.53 4.57 1.63
CA THR A 45 -4.51 3.55 1.92
C THR A 45 -3.16 3.95 1.34
N LEU A 46 -3.15 4.46 0.10
CA LEU A 46 -1.93 4.90 -0.59
C LEU A 46 -1.39 6.27 -0.15
N SER A 47 -2.21 7.11 0.48
CA SER A 47 -1.82 8.50 0.79
C SER A 47 -1.49 8.74 2.25
N TYR A 48 -2.04 7.96 3.18
CA TYR A 48 -1.89 8.20 4.62
C TYR A 48 -0.99 7.20 5.34
N LYS A 49 -0.54 6.14 4.65
CA LYS A 49 0.41 5.18 5.22
C LYS A 49 1.81 5.44 4.71
N LYS A 50 2.80 5.32 5.60
CA LYS A 50 4.18 5.16 5.16
C LYS A 50 4.27 3.84 4.40
N SER A 51 5.08 3.80 3.35
CA SER A 51 5.29 2.60 2.53
C SER A 51 5.69 1.39 3.38
N CYS A 52 6.55 1.60 4.39
CA CYS A 52 6.98 0.54 5.31
C CYS A 52 5.88 -0.03 6.23
N ASP A 53 4.72 0.65 6.34
CA ASP A 53 3.62 0.27 7.21
C ASP A 53 2.46 -0.40 6.45
N VAL A 54 2.60 -0.55 5.13
CA VAL A 54 1.61 -1.23 4.28
C VAL A 54 1.84 -2.74 4.37
N SER A 55 0.82 -3.47 4.82
CA SER A 55 0.88 -4.93 4.93
C SER A 55 0.64 -5.63 3.59
N ASP A 56 1.07 -6.89 3.47
CA ASP A 56 0.79 -7.73 2.28
C ASP A 56 -0.71 -7.85 1.99
N ALA A 57 -1.53 -7.93 3.03
CA ALA A 57 -2.98 -7.94 2.91
C ALA A 57 -3.52 -6.63 2.31
N GLN A 58 -2.94 -5.49 2.66
CA GLN A 58 -3.31 -4.19 2.11
C GLN A 58 -2.83 -4.02 0.67
N ILE A 59 -1.63 -4.49 0.34
CA ILE A 59 -1.13 -4.50 -1.04
C ILE A 59 -2.07 -5.32 -1.93
N ARG A 60 -2.44 -6.54 -1.49
CA ARG A 60 -3.40 -7.40 -2.18
C ARG A 60 -4.75 -6.72 -2.33
N TYR A 61 -5.31 -6.20 -1.22
CA TYR A 61 -6.59 -5.49 -1.22
C TYR A 61 -6.61 -4.34 -2.22
N VAL A 62 -5.58 -3.49 -2.23
CA VAL A 62 -5.51 -2.36 -3.17
C VAL A 62 -5.38 -2.84 -4.61
N SER A 63 -4.53 -3.83 -4.89
CA SER A 63 -4.37 -4.38 -6.24
C SER A 63 -5.67 -4.97 -6.80
N ASP A 64 -6.40 -5.73 -5.98
CA ASP A 64 -7.67 -6.35 -6.35
C ASP A 64 -8.74 -5.29 -6.63
N ASN A 65 -8.82 -4.26 -5.79
CA ASN A 65 -9.79 -3.18 -5.95
C ASN A 65 -9.46 -2.24 -7.13
N LEU A 66 -8.19 -1.98 -7.43
CA LEU A 66 -7.79 -1.28 -8.65
C LEU A 66 -8.21 -2.06 -9.90
N SER A 67 -8.02 -3.38 -9.87
CA SER A 67 -8.44 -4.27 -10.97
C SER A 67 -9.97 -4.32 -11.11
N TYR A 68 -10.69 -4.28 -9.99
CA TYR A 68 -12.15 -4.14 -9.98
C TYR A 68 -12.61 -2.82 -10.62
N LEU A 69 -12.08 -1.67 -10.19
CA LEU A 69 -12.45 -0.36 -10.75
C LEU A 69 -12.12 -0.25 -12.24
N LYS A 70 -10.97 -0.77 -12.67
CA LYS A 70 -10.59 -0.82 -14.09
C LYS A 70 -11.59 -1.64 -14.91
N ARG A 71 -12.00 -2.82 -14.42
CA ARG A 71 -13.04 -3.65 -15.08
C ARG A 71 -14.41 -2.97 -15.09
N ALA A 72 -14.71 -2.17 -14.07
CA ALA A 72 -15.86 -1.30 -14.03
C ALA A 72 -15.71 -0.04 -14.91
N GLY A 73 -14.68 0.07 -15.75
CA GLY A 73 -14.53 1.19 -16.69
C GLY A 73 -13.97 2.48 -16.11
N PHE A 74 -13.54 2.49 -14.84
CA PHE A 74 -12.85 3.65 -14.28
C PHE A 74 -11.43 3.76 -14.83
N LYS A 75 -11.04 4.98 -15.19
CA LYS A 75 -9.66 5.33 -15.54
C LYS A 75 -8.88 5.64 -14.26
N VAL A 76 -8.13 4.65 -13.77
CA VAL A 76 -7.40 4.67 -12.49
C VAL A 76 -5.90 4.43 -12.65
N GLU A 77 -5.36 4.66 -13.86
CA GLU A 77 -3.95 4.48 -14.20
C GLU A 77 -3.03 5.33 -13.30
N TRP A 78 -3.44 6.56 -12.99
CA TRP A 78 -2.71 7.44 -12.07
C TRP A 78 -2.60 6.85 -10.65
N LEU A 79 -3.66 6.18 -10.20
CA LEU A 79 -3.70 5.55 -8.88
C LEU A 79 -2.92 4.23 -8.88
N ARG A 80 -2.91 3.53 -10.01
CA ARG A 80 -2.06 2.35 -10.23
C ARG A 80 -0.58 2.71 -10.16
N ALA A 81 -0.15 3.78 -10.83
CA ALA A 81 1.23 4.25 -10.75
C ALA A 81 1.65 4.59 -9.30
N LYS A 82 0.75 5.24 -8.54
CA LYS A 82 0.97 5.49 -7.11
C LYS A 82 1.06 4.21 -6.29
N PHE A 83 0.22 3.21 -6.58
CA PHE A 83 0.28 1.91 -5.91
C PHE A 83 1.61 1.19 -6.18
N ASP A 84 2.08 1.20 -7.41
CA ASP A 84 3.33 0.53 -7.79
C ASP A 84 4.53 1.15 -7.04
N ASP A 85 4.59 2.48 -6.91
CA ASP A 85 5.60 3.18 -6.11
C ASP A 85 5.54 2.80 -4.62
N VAL A 86 4.35 2.86 -4.00
CA VAL A 86 4.16 2.50 -2.58
C VAL A 86 4.54 1.04 -2.33
N SER A 87 4.14 0.13 -3.23
CA SER A 87 4.43 -1.30 -3.14
C SER A 87 5.93 -1.59 -3.28
N LEU A 88 6.61 -0.91 -4.19
CA LEU A 88 8.06 -1.05 -4.38
C LEU A 88 8.80 -0.56 -3.13
N ASN A 89 8.48 0.64 -2.65
CA ASN A 89 9.08 1.21 -1.45
C ASN A 89 8.84 0.34 -0.20
N ALA A 90 7.66 -0.30 -0.09
CA ALA A 90 7.36 -1.25 0.99
C ALA A 90 8.25 -2.50 0.91
N CYS A 91 8.47 -3.02 -0.30
CA CYS A 91 9.35 -4.16 -0.55
C CYS A 91 10.80 -3.83 -0.18
N GLU A 92 11.33 -2.71 -0.66
CA GLU A 92 12.70 -2.27 -0.39
C GLU A 92 12.95 -2.08 1.11
N ALA A 93 12.02 -1.42 1.82
CA ALA A 93 12.12 -1.26 3.28
C ALA A 93 12.17 -2.60 4.02
N ARG A 94 11.44 -3.62 3.55
CA ARG A 94 11.47 -4.97 4.13
C ARG A 94 12.79 -5.69 3.83
N ILE A 95 13.34 -5.52 2.63
CA ILE A 95 14.65 -6.07 2.26
C ILE A 95 15.75 -5.48 3.14
N VAL A 96 15.74 -4.17 3.40
CA VAL A 96 16.71 -3.52 4.30
C VAL A 96 16.65 -4.12 5.70
N LYS A 97 15.44 -4.21 6.29
CA LYS A 97 15.24 -4.84 7.61
C LYS A 97 15.70 -6.29 7.65
N LEU A 98 15.44 -7.06 6.59
CA LEU A 98 15.87 -8.45 6.49
C LEU A 98 17.40 -8.56 6.51
N LYS A 99 18.11 -7.70 5.77
CA LYS A 99 19.58 -7.66 5.75
C LYS A 99 20.16 -7.29 7.12
N GLU A 100 19.56 -6.34 7.82
CA GLU A 100 19.95 -5.97 9.19
C GLU A 100 19.79 -7.15 10.14
N HIS A 101 18.67 -7.87 10.06
CA HIS A 101 18.43 -9.07 10.86
C HIS A 101 19.42 -10.18 10.53
N GLU A 102 19.73 -10.40 9.25
CA GLU A 102 20.71 -11.39 8.79
C GLU A 102 22.11 -11.10 9.37
N HIS A 103 22.56 -9.84 9.33
CA HIS A 103 23.82 -9.43 9.94
C HIS A 103 23.83 -9.68 11.46
N MET A 104 22.74 -9.35 12.15
CA MET A 104 22.61 -9.58 13.59
C MET A 104 22.70 -11.07 13.94
N VAL A 105 22.01 -11.93 13.18
CA VAL A 105 22.06 -13.39 13.35
C VAL A 105 23.47 -13.91 13.12
N SER A 106 24.17 -13.41 12.11
CA SER A 106 25.56 -13.79 11.82
C SER A 106 26.50 -13.42 12.98
N TYR A 107 26.38 -12.19 13.50
CA TYR A 107 27.15 -11.73 14.65
C TYR A 107 26.90 -12.58 15.90
N LEU A 108 25.63 -12.86 16.23
CA LEU A 108 25.27 -13.67 17.39
C LEU A 108 25.81 -15.11 17.27
N LYS A 109 25.75 -15.71 16.08
CA LYS A 109 26.34 -17.04 15.82
C LYS A 109 27.85 -17.05 16.04
N ALA A 110 28.57 -16.01 15.60
CA ALA A 110 30.01 -15.91 15.79
C ALA A 110 30.36 -15.77 17.28
N LYS A 111 29.62 -14.94 18.01
CA LYS A 111 29.81 -14.75 19.45
C LYS A 111 29.55 -16.03 20.24
N LEU A 112 28.46 -16.75 19.92
CA LEU A 112 28.14 -18.03 20.57
C LEU A 112 29.28 -19.05 20.40
N LYS A 113 29.81 -19.20 19.17
CA LYS A 113 30.95 -20.10 18.90
C LYS A 113 32.20 -19.73 19.70
N TYR A 114 32.47 -18.43 19.83
CA TYR A 114 33.59 -17.94 20.62
C TYR A 114 33.42 -18.28 22.11
N ASP A 115 32.23 -18.03 22.67
CA ASP A 115 31.92 -18.31 24.07
C ASP A 115 31.97 -19.83 24.36
N GLU A 116 31.44 -20.67 23.45
CA GLU A 116 31.53 -22.13 23.52
C GLU A 116 32.98 -22.64 23.52
N ALA A 117 33.83 -22.07 22.67
CA ALA A 117 35.25 -22.43 22.62
C ALA A 117 35.98 -22.05 23.92
N LYS A 118 35.64 -20.90 24.51
CA LYS A 118 36.20 -20.45 25.78
C LYS A 118 35.81 -21.37 26.93
N LEU A 119 34.56 -21.85 26.96
CA LEU A 119 34.09 -22.81 27.97
C LEU A 119 34.78 -24.17 27.90
N LYS A 120 35.15 -24.64 26.71
CA LYS A 120 35.87 -25.93 26.53
C LYS A 120 37.33 -25.89 26.97
N ASN A 121 37.90 -24.69 27.11
CA ASN A 121 39.30 -24.48 27.49
C ASN A 121 39.45 -24.11 28.98
N LEU A 122 38.36 -24.15 29.76
CA LEU A 122 38.32 -24.03 31.22
C LEU A 122 38.25 -25.41 31.87
#